data_AF-A0A848P9L4-F1
#
_entry.id   AF-A0A848P9L4-F1
#
_cell.length_a   1.000
_cell.length_b   1.000
_cell.length_c   1.000
_cell.angle_alpha   90.00
_cell.angle_beta   90.00
_cell.angle_gamma   90.00
#
_symmetry.space_group_name_H-M   'P 1'
#
loop_
_entity.id
_entity.type
_entity.pdbx_description
1 polymer ?
#
loop_
_entity_poly.entity_id
_entity_poly.type
_entity_poly.pdbx_seq_one_letter_code
_entity_poly.pdbx_strand_id
1 'polypeptide(L)'
;MPLSLLSRFALFVWVAAMASPTLAEGERVIPRGEQANGGYVSTQLLLKPCLDIRTQVSEPDDNLLRDVVKAREVLPAGICDNPALVEGLFKARFLQYASLTMVSDPWNFDTKIAAQNQAIEQCKDTQCVERELDAGIDPLSPIYLGAHPAWPRGTGLCTTAPVDVPVAKALASLNASVRKELVKRCGEQALITQTCSGPHGKFLFGACEMVGNQVNASEWLYRIRNGKYEPLLAIDDGPSGVLESTCNGMPDLLAMARVSMGEHQHTYYRYDGKAYQPVYSYTAIGVGTDGNGNDLEVGQGGPDTKVVCR
;
A
#
# COMPACT_ATOMS: atom_id res chain seq x y z
N MET A 1 -37.16 -7.71 -45.43
CA MET A 1 -35.75 -7.33 -45.65
C MET A 1 -35.32 -6.46 -44.47
N PRO A 2 -34.49 -6.97 -43.55
CA PRO A 2 -34.13 -6.26 -42.34
C PRO A 2 -32.96 -5.30 -42.60
N LEU A 3 -33.03 -4.11 -42.00
CA LEU A 3 -31.88 -3.22 -41.87
C LEU A 3 -30.86 -3.86 -40.93
N SER A 4 -29.61 -3.87 -41.38
CA SER A 4 -28.45 -4.43 -40.70
C SER A 4 -28.14 -3.70 -39.39
N LEU A 5 -28.13 -4.48 -38.29
CA LEU A 5 -27.40 -4.14 -37.08
C LEU A 5 -25.90 -4.13 -37.38
N LEU A 6 -25.31 -2.94 -37.49
CA LEU A 6 -23.90 -2.71 -37.28
C LEU A 6 -23.78 -1.84 -36.03
N SER A 7 -23.67 -2.46 -34.86
CA SER A 7 -23.35 -1.76 -33.63
C SER A 7 -22.53 -2.66 -32.72
N ARG A 8 -21.33 -2.17 -32.40
CA ARG A 8 -20.56 -2.44 -31.19
C ARG A 8 -19.85 -3.80 -31.09
N PHE A 9 -18.75 -3.93 -31.82
CA PHE A 9 -17.56 -4.58 -31.28
C PHE A 9 -16.68 -3.49 -30.67
N ALA A 10 -16.91 -3.17 -29.39
CA ALA A 10 -15.92 -2.48 -28.57
C ALA A 10 -15.15 -3.56 -27.82
N LEU A 11 -13.94 -3.87 -28.30
CA LEU A 11 -12.95 -4.64 -27.53
C LEU A 11 -12.57 -3.81 -26.30
N PHE A 12 -13.05 -4.18 -25.12
CA PHE A 12 -12.46 -3.73 -23.86
C PHE A 12 -11.45 -4.78 -23.43
N VAL A 13 -10.21 -4.64 -23.91
CA VAL A 13 -9.06 -5.27 -23.29
C VAL A 13 -8.78 -4.45 -22.03
N TRP A 14 -9.07 -5.01 -20.85
CA TRP A 14 -8.52 -4.50 -19.59
C TRP A 14 -7.00 -4.79 -19.58
N VAL A 15 -6.25 -4.03 -20.38
CA VAL A 15 -4.89 -3.70 -19.98
C VAL A 15 -5.10 -2.72 -18.84
N ALA A 16 -4.69 -3.09 -17.63
CA ALA A 16 -4.50 -2.15 -16.54
C ALA A 16 -3.43 -1.14 -16.97
N ALA A 17 -3.82 -0.17 -17.80
CA ALA A 17 -3.19 1.12 -17.86
C ALA A 17 -3.69 1.85 -16.62
N MET A 18 -3.17 1.44 -15.46
CA MET A 18 -2.88 2.43 -14.43
C MET A 18 -2.15 3.53 -15.19
N ALA A 19 -2.73 4.72 -15.22
CA ALA A 19 -1.94 5.90 -15.53
C ALA A 19 -0.84 5.89 -14.47
N SER A 20 0.31 5.32 -14.82
CA SER A 20 1.53 5.62 -14.11
C SER A 20 1.54 7.14 -14.09
N PRO A 21 1.55 7.81 -12.91
CA PRO A 21 2.04 9.18 -12.93
C PRO A 21 3.33 9.11 -13.73
N THR A 22 3.46 9.97 -14.73
CA THR A 22 4.72 10.16 -15.43
C THR A 22 5.74 10.51 -14.37
N LEU A 23 6.36 9.49 -13.79
CA LEU A 23 7.45 9.57 -12.85
C LEU A 23 8.47 10.41 -13.57
N ALA A 24 8.83 11.55 -13.00
CA ALA A 24 9.98 12.29 -13.49
C ALA A 24 11.13 11.28 -13.61
N GLU A 25 11.68 11.12 -14.83
CA GLU A 25 12.62 10.07 -15.21
C GLU A 25 14.03 10.32 -14.62
N GLY A 26 14.12 10.83 -13.40
CA GLY A 26 15.36 11.10 -12.69
C GLY A 26 15.74 9.93 -11.76
N GLU A 27 17.03 9.67 -11.62
CA GLU A 27 17.53 8.78 -10.57
C GLU A 27 17.03 9.28 -9.20
N ARG A 28 16.53 8.39 -8.34
CA ARG A 28 16.07 8.80 -7.01
C ARG A 28 17.23 9.31 -6.19
N VAL A 29 16.97 10.32 -5.38
CA VAL A 29 17.93 10.80 -4.38
C VAL A 29 17.29 10.83 -3.01
N ILE A 30 18.12 10.66 -1.97
CA ILE A 30 17.67 10.86 -0.59
C ILE A 30 17.41 12.37 -0.42
N PRO A 31 16.17 12.79 -0.09
CA PRO A 31 15.83 14.19 0.03
C PRO A 31 16.52 14.83 1.23
N ARG A 32 16.52 16.16 1.26
CA ARG A 32 16.76 16.96 2.47
C ARG A 32 15.45 17.24 3.20
N GLY A 33 15.54 17.60 4.49
CA GLY A 33 14.36 17.88 5.31
C GLY A 33 13.42 18.95 4.72
N GLU A 34 13.98 19.94 4.02
CA GLU A 34 13.24 21.02 3.37
C GLU A 34 12.39 20.56 2.17
N GLN A 35 12.79 19.46 1.51
CA GLN A 35 12.13 18.92 0.32
C GLN A 35 10.92 18.05 0.69
N ALA A 36 10.90 17.49 1.90
CA ALA A 36 9.82 16.66 2.40
C ALA A 36 8.81 17.47 3.25
N ASN A 37 8.21 18.52 2.69
CA ASN A 37 7.32 19.46 3.39
C ASN A 37 5.82 19.26 3.13
N GLY A 38 5.43 18.23 2.38
CA GLY A 38 4.03 17.88 2.08
C GLY A 38 3.38 16.91 3.08
N GLY A 39 2.12 16.55 2.83
CA GLY A 39 1.37 15.62 3.68
C GLY A 39 0.84 16.24 4.98
N TYR A 40 0.34 15.39 5.87
CA TYR A 40 -0.22 15.84 7.15
C TYR A 40 0.84 16.33 8.13
N VAL A 41 0.43 17.22 9.04
CA VAL A 41 1.28 17.67 10.15
C VAL A 41 1.79 16.51 11.00
N SER A 42 0.97 15.49 11.22
CA SER A 42 1.40 14.25 11.90
C SER A 42 2.54 13.54 11.17
N THR A 43 2.49 13.48 9.84
CA THR A 43 3.56 12.96 8.98
C THR A 43 4.81 13.82 9.06
N GLN A 44 4.65 15.14 9.08
CA GLN A 44 5.76 16.06 9.25
C GLN A 44 6.43 15.90 10.62
N LEU A 45 5.67 15.72 11.70
CA LEU A 45 6.23 15.47 13.05
C LEU A 45 6.86 14.08 13.16
N LEU A 46 6.34 13.09 12.43
CA LEU A 46 6.97 11.78 12.31
C LEU A 46 8.36 11.92 11.69
N LEU A 47 8.49 12.60 10.55
CA LEU A 47 9.77 12.72 9.84
C LEU A 47 10.72 13.75 10.48
N LYS A 48 10.17 14.84 11.01
CA LYS A 48 10.90 16.01 11.52
C LYS A 48 10.38 16.40 12.91
N PRO A 49 10.66 15.59 13.95
CA PRO A 49 10.20 15.88 15.32
C PRO A 49 10.75 17.20 15.89
N CYS A 50 11.91 17.66 15.42
CA CYS A 50 12.49 18.95 15.80
C CYS A 50 11.90 20.15 15.05
N LEU A 51 10.94 19.95 14.14
CA LEU A 51 10.30 21.02 13.36
C LEU A 51 9.65 22.07 14.28
N ASP A 52 9.88 23.34 14.01
CA ASP A 52 9.09 24.41 14.60
C ASP A 52 7.72 24.43 13.92
N ILE A 53 6.69 23.95 14.62
CA ILE A 53 5.35 23.82 14.06
C ILE A 53 4.75 25.16 13.63
N ARG A 54 5.20 26.28 14.22
CA ARG A 54 4.70 27.62 13.88
C ARG A 54 5.12 28.07 12.50
N THR A 55 6.11 27.42 11.88
CA THR A 55 6.47 27.66 10.48
C THR A 55 5.51 26.96 9.51
N GLN A 56 4.67 26.03 10.00
CA GLN A 56 3.70 25.28 9.20
C GLN A 56 2.26 25.72 9.49
N VAL A 57 1.95 26.01 10.76
CA VAL A 57 0.62 26.41 11.22
C VAL A 57 0.76 27.69 12.02
N SER A 58 0.17 28.79 11.51
CA SER A 58 0.30 30.12 12.13
C SER A 58 -0.29 30.18 13.55
N GLU A 59 -1.38 29.47 13.78
CA GLU A 59 -2.10 29.42 15.06
C GLU A 59 -2.35 27.95 15.46
N PRO A 60 -1.32 27.22 15.94
CA PRO A 60 -1.48 25.82 16.30
C PRO A 60 -2.35 25.70 17.56
N ASP A 61 -3.31 24.79 17.53
CA ASP A 61 -4.15 24.51 18.69
C ASP A 61 -3.40 23.75 19.80
N ASP A 62 -4.01 23.66 20.98
CA ASP A 62 -3.42 22.97 22.14
C ASP A 62 -3.21 21.47 21.91
N ASN A 63 -3.94 20.84 20.98
CA ASN A 63 -3.74 19.41 20.67
C ASN A 63 -2.45 19.25 19.88
N LEU A 64 -2.27 20.05 18.83
CA LEU A 64 -1.09 20.04 17.99
C LEU A 64 0.16 20.41 18.79
N LEU A 65 0.09 21.41 19.67
CA LEU A 65 1.22 21.74 20.54
C LEU A 65 1.61 20.56 21.45
N ARG A 66 0.63 19.81 21.96
CA ARG A 66 0.90 18.59 22.74
C ARG A 66 1.54 17.48 21.91
N ASP A 67 1.12 17.30 20.67
CA ASP A 67 1.68 16.28 19.79
C ASP A 67 3.13 16.61 19.37
N VAL A 68 3.45 17.90 19.18
CA VAL A 68 4.83 18.36 18.95
C VAL A 68 5.71 18.04 20.16
N VAL A 69 5.23 18.30 21.37
CA VAL A 69 5.97 17.98 22.61
C VAL A 69 6.21 16.47 22.70
N LYS A 70 5.18 15.64 22.52
CA LYS A 70 5.31 14.17 22.53
C LYS A 70 6.30 13.65 21.49
N ALA A 71 6.27 14.20 20.27
CA ALA A 71 7.19 13.80 19.21
C ALA A 71 8.67 14.08 19.57
N ARG A 72 8.92 15.09 20.41
CA ARG A 72 10.25 15.46 20.90
C ARG A 72 10.64 14.74 22.18
N GLU A 73 9.69 14.39 23.05
CA GLU A 73 9.94 13.75 24.35
C GLU A 73 10.70 12.41 24.23
N VAL A 74 10.51 11.69 23.13
CA VAL A 74 11.19 10.42 22.87
C VAL A 74 12.64 10.59 22.41
N LEU A 75 13.05 11.81 22.04
CA LEU A 75 14.39 12.04 21.51
C LEU A 75 15.43 12.24 22.61
N PRO A 76 16.64 11.66 22.47
CA PRO A 76 17.78 12.03 23.29
C PRO A 76 18.04 13.54 23.31
N ALA A 77 18.52 14.03 24.46
CA ALA A 77 18.81 15.45 24.66
C ALA A 77 19.88 15.96 23.66
N GLY A 78 19.73 17.20 23.20
CA GLY A 78 20.70 17.86 22.32
C GLY A 78 20.57 17.53 20.82
N ILE A 79 19.69 16.60 20.41
CA ILE A 79 19.44 16.32 18.99
C ILE A 79 18.92 17.56 18.28
N CYS A 80 17.86 18.19 18.81
CA CYS A 80 17.21 19.33 18.15
C CYS A 80 18.06 20.62 18.16
N ASP A 81 19.13 20.67 18.95
CA ASP A 81 20.04 21.81 19.02
C ASP A 81 21.22 21.69 18.02
N ASN A 82 21.36 20.55 17.36
CA ASN A 82 22.42 20.28 16.38
C ASN A 82 21.83 20.05 14.98
N PRO A 83 22.00 21.00 14.04
CA PRO A 83 21.45 20.88 12.68
C PRO A 83 21.87 19.62 11.93
N ALA A 84 23.08 19.10 12.16
CA ALA A 84 23.55 17.88 11.52
C ALA A 84 22.79 16.64 12.02
N LEU A 85 22.52 16.57 13.33
CA LEU A 85 21.72 15.48 13.92
C LEU A 85 20.25 15.59 13.53
N VAL A 86 19.71 16.80 13.42
CA VAL A 86 18.34 17.02 12.92
C VAL A 86 18.18 16.48 11.50
N GLU A 87 19.13 16.80 10.61
CA GLU A 87 19.11 16.31 9.23
C GLU A 87 19.37 14.80 9.14
N GLY A 88 20.28 14.26 9.96
CA GLY A 88 20.51 12.83 10.07
C GLY A 88 19.27 12.06 10.54
N LEU A 89 18.58 12.59 11.57
CA LEU A 89 17.33 12.04 12.07
C LEU A 89 16.24 12.06 11.00
N PHE A 90 16.11 13.17 10.29
CA PHE A 90 15.19 13.26 9.16
C PHE A 90 15.48 12.18 8.11
N LYS A 91 16.73 12.04 7.66
CA LYS A 91 17.11 11.05 6.65
C LYS A 91 16.84 9.62 7.12
N ALA A 92 17.20 9.29 8.35
CA ALA A 92 16.93 7.98 8.92
C ALA A 92 15.41 7.68 8.92
N ARG A 93 14.60 8.60 9.44
CA ARG A 93 13.14 8.43 9.47
C ARG A 93 12.51 8.41 8.08
N PHE A 94 12.93 9.30 7.19
CA PHE A 94 12.50 9.26 5.80
C PHE A 94 12.79 7.91 5.18
N LEU A 95 14.02 7.40 5.30
CA LEU A 95 14.40 6.11 4.74
C LEU A 95 13.63 4.94 5.37
N GLN A 96 13.36 4.97 6.67
CA GLN A 96 12.51 3.98 7.35
C GLN A 96 11.12 3.93 6.70
N TYR A 97 10.41 5.07 6.65
CA TYR A 97 9.02 5.09 6.20
C TYR A 97 8.86 5.07 4.68
N ALA A 98 9.83 5.60 3.92
CA ALA A 98 9.84 5.50 2.47
C ALA A 98 10.19 4.08 2.02
N SER A 99 11.14 3.40 2.68
CA SER A 99 11.48 2.02 2.29
C SER A 99 10.33 1.04 2.56
N LEU A 100 9.43 1.32 3.51
CA LEU A 100 8.19 0.54 3.70
C LEU A 100 7.34 0.47 2.42
N THR A 101 7.32 1.54 1.62
CA THR A 101 6.54 1.59 0.37
C THR A 101 7.27 0.95 -0.81
N MET A 102 8.51 0.47 -0.59
CA MET A 102 9.40 -0.07 -1.62
C MET A 102 9.61 -1.59 -1.51
N VAL A 103 9.21 -2.21 -0.40
CA VAL A 103 9.46 -3.63 -0.11
C VAL A 103 8.19 -4.48 -0.27
N SER A 104 8.37 -5.77 -0.56
CA SER A 104 7.27 -6.72 -0.75
C SER A 104 6.79 -7.38 0.56
N ASP A 105 7.55 -7.25 1.65
CA ASP A 105 7.31 -7.87 2.95
C ASP A 105 7.30 -6.86 4.13
N PRO A 106 6.47 -5.81 4.07
CA PRO A 106 6.57 -4.67 4.97
C PRO A 106 6.39 -5.02 6.45
N TRP A 107 5.66 -6.09 6.80
CA TRP A 107 5.52 -6.54 8.19
C TRP A 107 6.84 -6.97 8.84
N ASN A 108 7.77 -7.56 8.07
CA ASN A 108 9.08 -7.93 8.59
C ASN A 108 9.95 -6.68 8.72
N PHE A 109 9.79 -5.74 7.79
CA PHE A 109 10.53 -4.51 7.73
C PHE A 109 10.16 -3.56 8.89
N ASP A 110 8.87 -3.43 9.21
CA ASP A 110 8.36 -2.59 10.30
C ASP A 110 8.98 -2.95 11.66
N THR A 111 9.17 -4.24 11.94
CA THR A 111 9.86 -4.67 13.18
C THR A 111 11.29 -4.17 13.27
N LYS A 112 11.98 -4.02 12.13
CA LYS A 112 13.34 -3.46 12.08
C LYS A 112 13.34 -1.95 12.30
N ILE A 113 12.36 -1.24 11.75
CA ILE A 113 12.16 0.19 12.01
C ILE A 113 11.94 0.43 13.50
N ALA A 114 11.03 -0.33 14.12
CA ALA A 114 10.75 -0.22 15.54
C ALA A 114 11.99 -0.46 16.40
N ALA A 115 12.79 -1.49 16.08
CA ALA A 115 14.04 -1.78 16.77
C ALA A 115 15.08 -0.65 16.62
N GLN A 116 15.20 -0.06 15.43
CA GLN A 116 16.12 1.05 15.19
C GLN A 116 15.68 2.31 15.95
N ASN A 117 14.38 2.64 15.93
CA ASN A 117 13.85 3.78 16.68
C ASN A 117 14.11 3.61 18.17
N GLN A 118 13.86 2.42 18.71
CA GLN A 118 14.17 2.11 20.10
C GLN A 118 15.66 2.26 20.43
N ALA A 119 16.57 1.90 19.50
CA ALA A 119 18.02 2.05 19.71
C ALA A 119 18.41 3.53 19.79
N ILE A 120 17.85 4.38 18.92
CA ILE A 120 18.06 5.84 18.95
C ILE A 120 17.54 6.42 20.27
N GLU A 121 16.33 6.06 20.69
CA GLU A 121 15.71 6.54 21.94
C GLU A 121 16.54 6.19 23.19
N GLN A 122 17.31 5.11 23.16
CA GLN A 122 18.15 4.67 24.29
C GLN A 122 19.52 5.37 24.37
N CYS A 123 19.87 6.19 23.38
CA CYS A 123 21.16 6.89 23.38
C CYS A 123 21.25 7.93 24.49
N LYS A 124 22.42 7.98 25.14
CA LYS A 124 22.71 8.90 26.27
C LYS A 124 23.46 10.16 25.85
N ASP A 125 24.02 10.14 24.64
CA ASP A 125 24.82 11.22 24.08
C ASP A 125 24.66 11.28 22.56
N THR A 126 25.15 12.36 21.97
CA THR A 126 25.04 12.63 20.54
C THR A 126 25.89 11.71 19.67
N GLN A 127 26.99 11.15 20.18
CA GLN A 127 27.83 10.22 19.43
C GLN A 127 27.14 8.87 19.24
N CYS A 128 26.43 8.40 20.27
CA CYS A 128 25.55 7.25 20.16
C CYS A 128 24.47 7.51 19.10
N VAL A 129 23.80 8.66 19.17
CA VAL A 129 22.75 9.02 18.20
C VAL A 129 23.29 8.99 16.78
N GLU A 130 24.42 9.64 16.52
CA GLU A 130 25.06 9.68 15.20
C GLU A 130 25.31 8.26 14.65
N ARG A 131 25.86 7.37 15.48
CA ARG A 131 26.09 5.97 15.10
C ARG A 131 24.79 5.22 14.79
N GLU A 132 23.74 5.37 15.61
CA GLU A 132 22.46 4.68 15.38
C GLU A 132 21.69 5.24 14.16
N LEU A 133 21.89 6.52 13.85
CA LEU A 133 21.38 7.13 12.62
C LEU A 133 22.07 6.54 11.40
N ASP A 134 23.41 6.52 11.37
CA ASP A 134 24.19 5.92 10.29
C ASP A 134 23.86 4.43 10.12
N ALA A 135 23.73 3.70 11.23
CA ALA A 135 23.40 2.28 11.24
C ALA A 135 22.06 1.93 10.61
N GLY A 136 21.11 2.87 10.51
CA GLY A 136 19.92 2.66 9.67
C GLY A 136 19.95 3.37 8.33
N ILE A 137 20.64 4.51 8.19
CA ILE A 137 20.78 5.14 6.87
C ILE A 137 21.51 4.20 5.91
N ASP A 138 22.62 3.61 6.32
CA ASP A 138 23.46 2.76 5.48
C ASP A 138 22.72 1.57 4.85
N PRO A 139 21.99 0.73 5.62
CA PRO A 139 21.25 -0.39 5.03
C PRO A 139 19.99 0.02 4.29
N LEU A 140 19.35 1.15 4.63
CA LEU A 140 18.08 1.57 4.02
C LEU A 140 18.27 2.37 2.74
N SER A 141 19.36 3.14 2.63
CA SER A 141 19.70 3.90 1.43
C SER A 141 19.66 3.08 0.15
N PRO A 142 20.35 1.92 0.03
CA PRO A 142 20.32 1.13 -1.20
C PRO A 142 18.93 0.53 -1.49
N ILE A 143 18.12 0.26 -0.47
CA ILE A 143 16.74 -0.23 -0.66
C ILE A 143 15.90 0.86 -1.32
N TYR A 144 15.93 2.08 -0.80
CA TYR A 144 15.18 3.21 -1.35
C TYR A 144 15.67 3.64 -2.74
N LEU A 145 16.99 3.80 -2.90
CA LEU A 145 17.62 4.28 -4.13
C LEU A 145 17.53 3.26 -5.27
N GLY A 146 17.70 1.97 -4.96
CA GLY A 146 17.62 0.88 -5.94
C GLY A 146 16.21 0.38 -6.22
N ALA A 147 15.18 0.95 -5.57
CA ALA A 147 13.82 0.47 -5.74
C ALA A 147 13.21 0.89 -7.07
N HIS A 148 12.55 -0.08 -7.71
CA HIS A 148 11.70 0.12 -8.87
C HIS A 148 10.31 -0.48 -8.56
N PRO A 149 9.46 0.24 -7.81
CA PRO A 149 8.16 -0.26 -7.41
C PRO A 149 7.34 -0.60 -8.64
N ALA A 150 6.96 -1.86 -8.75
CA ALA A 150 6.07 -2.35 -9.77
C ALA A 150 4.85 -2.97 -9.09
N TRP A 151 3.68 -2.77 -9.69
CA TRP A 151 2.48 -3.47 -9.25
C TRP A 151 2.72 -4.98 -9.28
N PRO A 152 2.41 -5.73 -8.20
CA PRO A 152 2.75 -7.15 -8.14
C PRO A 152 1.92 -7.95 -9.16
N ARG A 153 2.63 -8.74 -9.98
CA ARG A 153 2.09 -9.52 -11.11
C ARG A 153 2.44 -11.02 -10.99
N GLY A 154 2.46 -11.54 -9.77
CA GLY A 154 2.71 -12.96 -9.51
C GLY A 154 1.67 -13.86 -10.20
N THR A 155 2.10 -15.02 -10.65
CA THR A 155 1.26 -16.00 -11.37
C THR A 155 0.76 -17.13 -10.45
N GLY A 156 1.00 -17.02 -9.14
CA GLY A 156 0.68 -18.08 -8.17
C GLY A 156 -0.80 -18.46 -8.10
N LEU A 157 -1.72 -17.52 -8.37
CA LEU A 157 -3.16 -17.80 -8.43
C LEU A 157 -3.59 -18.37 -9.79
N CYS A 158 -3.01 -17.89 -10.88
CA CYS A 158 -3.46 -18.17 -12.24
C CYS A 158 -2.26 -18.50 -13.13
N THR A 159 -2.25 -19.69 -13.76
CA THR A 159 -1.20 -20.06 -14.73
C THR A 159 -1.35 -19.34 -16.06
N THR A 160 -2.53 -18.80 -16.35
CA THR A 160 -2.84 -18.04 -17.57
C THR A 160 -3.57 -16.76 -17.19
N ALA A 161 -3.56 -15.76 -18.09
CA ALA A 161 -4.35 -14.54 -17.91
C ALA A 161 -5.83 -14.88 -17.61
N PRO A 162 -6.47 -14.18 -16.65
CA PRO A 162 -7.90 -14.30 -16.43
C PRO A 162 -8.70 -13.99 -17.70
N VAL A 163 -9.80 -14.70 -17.89
CA VAL A 163 -10.71 -14.55 -19.03
C VAL A 163 -12.07 -14.09 -18.54
N ASP A 164 -12.65 -13.10 -19.21
CA ASP A 164 -13.99 -12.60 -18.90
C ASP A 164 -15.03 -13.71 -18.99
N VAL A 165 -15.96 -13.69 -18.05
CA VAL A 165 -17.11 -14.60 -18.00
C VAL A 165 -18.38 -13.76 -17.91
N PRO A 166 -19.45 -14.12 -18.66
CA PRO A 166 -20.73 -13.45 -18.51
C PRO A 166 -21.23 -13.54 -17.06
N VAL A 167 -21.65 -12.40 -16.51
CA VAL A 167 -22.12 -12.28 -15.11
C VAL A 167 -23.19 -13.31 -14.77
N ALA A 168 -24.18 -13.49 -15.64
CA ALA A 168 -25.24 -14.48 -15.43
C ALA A 168 -24.68 -15.90 -15.22
N LYS A 169 -23.64 -16.28 -15.99
CA LYS A 169 -22.98 -17.57 -15.88
C LYS A 169 -22.12 -17.68 -14.62
N ALA A 170 -21.38 -16.64 -14.27
CA ALA A 170 -20.59 -16.59 -13.05
C ALA A 170 -21.49 -16.68 -11.79
N LEU A 171 -22.58 -15.91 -11.76
CA LEU A 171 -23.52 -15.86 -10.64
C LEU A 171 -24.40 -17.12 -10.52
N ALA A 172 -24.77 -17.79 -11.62
CA ALA A 172 -25.68 -18.94 -11.60
C ALA A 172 -25.25 -20.02 -10.61
N SER A 173 -23.94 -20.16 -10.41
CA SER A 173 -23.32 -21.20 -9.59
C SER A 173 -22.99 -20.73 -8.16
N LEU A 174 -23.21 -19.45 -7.84
CA LEU A 174 -23.12 -18.92 -6.48
C LEU A 174 -24.41 -19.18 -5.71
N ASN A 175 -24.30 -19.29 -4.38
CA ASN A 175 -25.47 -19.40 -3.53
C ASN A 175 -26.33 -18.12 -3.64
N ALA A 176 -27.64 -18.24 -3.42
CA ALA A 176 -28.58 -17.12 -3.61
C ALA A 176 -28.28 -15.91 -2.70
N SER A 177 -27.77 -16.14 -1.49
CA SER A 177 -27.41 -15.08 -0.54
C SER A 177 -26.21 -14.27 -1.02
N VAL A 178 -25.17 -14.94 -1.51
CA VAL A 178 -23.93 -14.36 -2.05
C VAL A 178 -24.24 -13.59 -3.32
N ARG A 179 -25.07 -14.14 -4.22
CA ARG A 179 -25.56 -13.40 -5.39
C ARG A 179 -26.24 -12.10 -4.98
N LYS A 180 -27.18 -12.17 -4.03
CA LYS A 180 -27.93 -11.00 -3.57
C LYS A 180 -27.02 -9.95 -2.95
N GLU A 181 -26.02 -10.38 -2.18
CA GLU A 181 -25.05 -9.48 -1.56
C GLU A 181 -24.15 -8.81 -2.61
N LEU A 182 -23.62 -9.56 -3.58
CA LEU A 182 -22.80 -9.01 -4.67
C LEU A 182 -23.56 -7.96 -5.48
N VAL A 183 -24.80 -8.30 -5.89
CA VAL A 183 -25.66 -7.37 -6.64
C VAL A 183 -26.00 -6.14 -5.80
N LYS A 184 -26.30 -6.32 -4.50
CA LYS A 184 -26.59 -5.20 -3.60
C LYS A 184 -25.38 -4.28 -3.43
N ARG A 185 -24.17 -4.83 -3.33
CA ARG A 185 -22.94 -4.06 -3.12
C ARG A 185 -22.56 -3.21 -4.32
N CYS A 186 -22.71 -3.72 -5.54
CA CYS A 186 -22.49 -2.92 -6.74
C CYS A 186 -23.67 -1.95 -7.02
N GLY A 187 -24.86 -2.20 -6.46
CA GLY A 187 -25.99 -1.30 -6.59
C GLY A 187 -26.40 -1.12 -8.06
N GLU A 188 -26.29 0.11 -8.56
CA GLU A 188 -26.55 0.45 -9.97
C GLU A 188 -25.35 0.17 -10.91
N GLN A 189 -24.16 -0.09 -10.36
CA GLN A 189 -22.97 -0.41 -11.13
C GLN A 189 -23.07 -1.84 -11.68
N ALA A 190 -22.50 -2.07 -12.87
CA ALA A 190 -22.42 -3.42 -13.40
C ALA A 190 -21.43 -4.25 -12.57
N LEU A 191 -21.69 -5.55 -12.46
CA LEU A 191 -20.70 -6.51 -11.96
C LEU A 191 -19.86 -6.97 -13.14
N ILE A 192 -18.53 -7.00 -13.02
CA ILE A 192 -17.64 -7.67 -13.96
C ILE A 192 -17.09 -8.94 -13.33
N THR A 193 -16.92 -9.99 -14.14
CA THR A 193 -16.41 -11.27 -13.63
C THR A 193 -15.41 -11.89 -14.58
N GLN A 194 -14.33 -12.42 -14.01
CA GLN A 194 -13.27 -13.10 -14.72
C GLN A 194 -12.99 -14.46 -14.08
N THR A 195 -12.51 -15.42 -14.86
CA THR A 195 -12.06 -16.70 -14.33
C THR A 195 -10.70 -17.07 -14.86
N CYS A 196 -9.93 -17.79 -14.05
CA CYS A 196 -8.67 -18.38 -14.46
C CYS A 196 -8.56 -19.79 -13.89
N SER A 197 -7.57 -20.54 -14.38
CA SER A 197 -7.12 -21.77 -13.73
C SER A 197 -5.67 -21.58 -13.30
N GLY A 198 -5.32 -22.17 -12.16
CA GLY A 198 -3.97 -22.15 -11.62
C GLY A 198 -3.63 -23.42 -10.86
N PRO A 199 -2.46 -23.45 -10.20
CA PRO A 199 -1.98 -24.63 -9.46
C PRO A 199 -2.94 -25.06 -8.34
N HIS A 200 -3.73 -24.13 -7.83
CA HIS A 200 -4.63 -24.33 -6.68
C HIS A 200 -6.10 -24.52 -7.09
N GLY A 201 -6.36 -24.70 -8.39
CA GLY A 201 -7.67 -24.94 -8.96
C GLY A 201 -8.16 -23.78 -9.82
N LYS A 202 -9.49 -23.69 -9.97
CA LYS A 202 -10.13 -22.67 -10.79
C LYS A 202 -10.62 -21.54 -9.90
N PHE A 203 -10.44 -20.29 -10.32
CA PHE A 203 -10.81 -19.11 -9.56
C PHE A 203 -11.86 -18.29 -10.32
N LEU A 204 -12.72 -17.61 -9.55
CA LEU A 204 -13.62 -16.58 -10.02
C LEU A 204 -13.23 -15.27 -9.31
N PHE A 205 -12.95 -14.26 -10.11
CA PHE A 205 -12.78 -12.87 -9.69
C PHE A 205 -14.05 -12.13 -10.04
N GLY A 206 -14.55 -11.33 -9.11
CA GLY A 206 -15.64 -10.40 -9.35
C GLY A 206 -15.25 -9.00 -8.89
N ALA A 207 -15.68 -7.97 -9.59
CA ALA A 207 -15.51 -6.59 -9.15
C ALA A 207 -16.69 -5.74 -9.60
N CYS A 208 -17.02 -4.68 -8.86
CA CYS A 208 -17.94 -3.68 -9.38
C CYS A 208 -17.26 -2.89 -10.51
N GLU A 209 -17.98 -2.62 -11.59
CA GLU A 209 -17.52 -1.76 -12.66
C GLU A 209 -17.35 -0.34 -12.11
N MET A 210 -16.15 0.21 -12.26
CA MET A 210 -15.89 1.60 -11.91
C MET A 210 -16.63 2.53 -12.88
N VAL A 211 -17.35 3.51 -12.34
CA VAL A 211 -18.08 4.50 -13.13
C VAL A 211 -17.57 5.92 -12.86
N GLY A 212 -17.52 6.73 -13.91
CA GLY A 212 -17.06 8.13 -13.82
C GLY A 212 -15.61 8.24 -13.34
N ASN A 213 -15.38 9.01 -12.28
CA ASN A 213 -14.04 9.27 -11.71
C ASN A 213 -13.71 8.37 -10.51
N GLN A 214 -14.43 7.25 -10.35
CA GLN A 214 -14.08 6.24 -9.37
C GLN A 214 -12.74 5.60 -9.71
N VAL A 215 -11.95 5.34 -8.67
CA VAL A 215 -10.63 4.72 -8.79
C VAL A 215 -10.47 3.49 -7.91
N ASN A 216 -11.47 3.24 -7.07
CA ASN A 216 -11.58 2.02 -6.28
C ASN A 216 -12.84 1.29 -6.71
N ALA A 217 -12.81 -0.03 -6.60
CA ALA A 217 -13.98 -0.87 -6.73
C ALA A 217 -13.92 -2.00 -5.71
N SER A 218 -15.07 -2.44 -5.23
CA SER A 218 -15.13 -3.65 -4.44
C SER A 218 -14.79 -4.86 -5.31
N GLU A 219 -13.92 -5.73 -4.79
CA GLU A 219 -13.49 -6.97 -5.47
C GLU A 219 -13.69 -8.20 -4.59
N TRP A 220 -13.87 -9.35 -5.23
CA TRP A 220 -14.06 -10.63 -4.59
C TRP A 220 -13.29 -11.72 -5.30
N LEU A 221 -12.71 -12.63 -4.50
CA LEU A 221 -12.05 -13.84 -4.99
C LEU A 221 -12.76 -15.07 -4.44
N TYR A 222 -13.12 -15.98 -5.33
CA TYR A 222 -13.67 -17.28 -5.00
C TYR A 222 -12.83 -18.40 -5.61
N ARG A 223 -12.69 -19.50 -4.88
CA ARG A 223 -12.16 -20.77 -5.41
C ARG A 223 -13.31 -21.68 -5.80
N ILE A 224 -13.22 -22.26 -6.99
CA ILE A 224 -14.23 -23.16 -7.55
C ILE A 224 -13.76 -24.60 -7.34
N ARG A 225 -14.51 -25.39 -6.57
CA ARG A 225 -14.26 -26.81 -6.32
C ARG A 225 -15.54 -27.62 -6.42
N ASN A 226 -15.55 -28.64 -7.28
CA ASN A 226 -16.71 -29.54 -7.46
C ASN A 226 -18.03 -28.78 -7.71
N GLY A 227 -17.98 -27.71 -8.50
CA GLY A 227 -19.13 -26.84 -8.79
C GLY A 227 -19.58 -25.94 -7.63
N LYS A 228 -18.86 -25.94 -6.49
CA LYS A 228 -19.07 -25.04 -5.35
C LYS A 228 -18.06 -23.90 -5.37
N TYR A 229 -18.47 -22.76 -4.81
CA TYR A 229 -17.66 -21.56 -4.68
C TYR A 229 -17.32 -21.34 -3.21
N GLU A 230 -16.03 -21.33 -2.92
CA GLU A 230 -15.48 -21.04 -1.61
C GLU A 230 -15.00 -19.59 -1.62
N PRO A 231 -15.59 -18.69 -0.80
CA PRO A 231 -15.11 -17.31 -0.71
C PRO A 231 -13.72 -17.30 -0.10
N LEU A 232 -12.79 -16.63 -0.76
CA LEU A 232 -11.41 -16.50 -0.30
C LEU A 232 -11.08 -15.08 0.15
N LEU A 233 -11.58 -14.07 -0.57
CA LEU A 233 -11.33 -12.67 -0.27
C LEU A 233 -12.55 -11.82 -0.67
N ALA A 234 -12.82 -10.80 0.12
CA ALA A 234 -13.72 -9.71 -0.20
C ALA A 234 -13.03 -8.41 0.23
N ILE A 235 -12.81 -7.50 -0.71
CA ILE A 235 -12.25 -6.18 -0.46
C ILE A 235 -13.24 -5.13 -0.94
N ASP A 236 -13.43 -4.09 -0.14
CA ASP A 236 -14.36 -3.02 -0.48
C ASP A 236 -13.73 -2.00 -1.43
N ASP A 237 -12.40 -1.87 -1.41
CA ASP A 237 -11.61 -1.00 -2.28
C ASP A 237 -10.34 -1.72 -2.78
N GLY A 238 -10.37 -2.19 -4.04
CA GLY A 238 -9.21 -2.69 -4.79
C GLY A 238 -8.57 -1.62 -5.69
N PRO A 239 -7.59 -1.97 -6.54
CA PRO A 239 -7.33 -3.31 -7.06
C PRO A 239 -6.44 -4.21 -6.19
N SER A 240 -6.57 -5.52 -6.39
CA SER A 240 -5.69 -6.55 -5.83
C SER A 240 -4.63 -7.07 -6.82
N GLY A 241 -3.42 -7.32 -6.32
CA GLY A 241 -2.29 -7.89 -7.03
C GLY A 241 -1.71 -9.09 -6.28
N VAL A 242 -0.97 -9.93 -6.99
CA VAL A 242 -0.47 -11.22 -6.49
C VAL A 242 1.03 -11.11 -6.25
N LEU A 243 1.46 -11.35 -5.01
CA LEU A 243 2.87 -11.35 -4.63
C LEU A 243 3.53 -12.69 -4.98
N GLU A 244 4.86 -12.69 -5.05
CA GLU A 244 5.65 -13.92 -5.22
C GLU A 244 5.76 -14.74 -3.94
N SER A 245 5.61 -14.08 -2.77
CA SER A 245 5.59 -14.77 -1.49
C SER A 245 4.34 -15.65 -1.37
N THR A 246 4.46 -16.71 -0.59
CA THR A 246 3.36 -17.65 -0.36
C THR A 246 3.19 -17.94 1.12
N CYS A 247 1.95 -18.24 1.52
CA CYS A 247 1.59 -18.63 2.87
C CYS A 247 0.52 -19.73 2.82
N ASN A 248 0.75 -20.83 3.56
CA ASN A 248 -0.18 -21.97 3.64
C ASN A 248 -0.62 -22.50 2.25
N GLY A 249 0.31 -22.50 1.29
CA GLY A 249 0.10 -23.03 -0.05
C GLY A 249 -0.70 -22.14 -1.01
N MET A 250 -0.85 -20.84 -0.74
CA MET A 250 -1.40 -19.85 -1.67
C MET A 250 -0.48 -18.62 -1.70
N PRO A 251 -0.41 -17.85 -2.80
CA PRO A 251 0.37 -16.61 -2.83
C PRO A 251 -0.24 -15.54 -1.93
N ASP A 252 0.60 -14.69 -1.35
CA ASP A 252 0.16 -13.49 -0.64
C ASP A 252 -0.42 -12.49 -1.65
N LEU A 253 -1.32 -11.62 -1.18
CA LEU A 253 -1.97 -10.59 -2.02
C LEU A 253 -1.69 -9.20 -1.47
N LEU A 254 -1.67 -8.22 -2.37
CA LEU A 254 -1.63 -6.79 -2.04
C LEU A 254 -2.87 -6.14 -2.63
N ALA A 255 -3.66 -5.42 -1.83
CA ALA A 255 -4.65 -4.48 -2.33
C ALA A 255 -4.16 -3.05 -2.14
N MET A 256 -4.51 -2.19 -3.09
CA MET A 256 -4.25 -0.75 -3.00
C MET A 256 -5.54 0.01 -3.29
N ALA A 257 -5.94 0.86 -2.36
CA ALA A 257 -7.12 1.70 -2.47
C ALA A 257 -6.70 3.16 -2.42
N ARG A 258 -7.19 4.01 -3.33
CA ARG A 258 -7.00 5.46 -3.19
C ARG A 258 -7.89 5.97 -2.05
N VAL A 259 -7.29 6.66 -1.09
CA VAL A 259 -8.01 7.33 -0.01
C VAL A 259 -8.33 8.77 -0.42
N SER A 260 -7.32 9.47 -0.94
CA SER A 260 -7.45 10.86 -1.41
C SER A 260 -6.45 11.14 -2.55
N MET A 261 -6.37 12.38 -3.01
CA MET A 261 -5.40 12.77 -4.03
C MET A 261 -3.99 12.75 -3.42
N GLY A 262 -3.19 11.74 -3.78
CA GLY A 262 -1.83 11.56 -3.25
C GLY A 262 -1.74 10.64 -2.02
N GLU A 263 -2.82 9.92 -1.70
CA GLU A 263 -2.86 8.96 -0.60
C GLU A 263 -3.47 7.63 -1.01
N HIS A 264 -2.76 6.56 -0.68
CA HIS A 264 -3.16 5.19 -0.99
C HIS A 264 -3.08 4.32 0.24
N GLN A 265 -4.14 3.58 0.52
CA GLN A 265 -4.13 2.51 1.51
C GLN A 265 -3.63 1.23 0.85
N HIS A 266 -2.53 0.69 1.36
CA HIS A 266 -2.00 -0.61 0.97
C HIS A 266 -2.34 -1.62 2.05
N THR A 267 -2.90 -2.77 1.65
CA THR A 267 -3.24 -3.86 2.58
C THR A 267 -2.71 -5.18 2.03
N TYR A 268 -1.92 -5.87 2.85
CA TYR A 268 -1.33 -7.16 2.53
C TYR A 268 -2.15 -8.27 3.16
N TYR A 269 -2.42 -9.30 2.36
CA TYR A 269 -3.24 -10.43 2.76
C TYR A 269 -2.47 -11.74 2.68
N ARG A 270 -2.65 -12.58 3.70
CA ARG A 270 -2.10 -13.95 3.73
C ARG A 270 -3.21 -14.97 3.85
N TYR A 271 -3.03 -16.11 3.19
CA TYR A 271 -3.96 -17.22 3.29
C TYR A 271 -3.76 -17.99 4.60
N ASP A 272 -4.81 -18.12 5.40
CA ASP A 272 -4.78 -18.82 6.70
C ASP A 272 -5.07 -20.33 6.60
N GLY A 273 -5.23 -20.86 5.39
CA GLY A 273 -5.69 -22.23 5.13
C GLY A 273 -7.20 -22.34 4.85
N LYS A 274 -7.96 -21.26 5.07
CA LYS A 274 -9.39 -21.14 4.78
C LYS A 274 -9.70 -19.94 3.89
N ALA A 275 -9.25 -18.75 4.26
CA ALA A 275 -9.47 -17.49 3.56
C ALA A 275 -8.23 -16.58 3.67
N TYR A 276 -8.22 -15.49 2.90
CA TYR A 276 -7.23 -14.44 3.03
C TYR A 276 -7.57 -13.53 4.21
N GLN A 277 -6.58 -13.25 5.06
CA GLN A 277 -6.69 -12.31 6.18
C GLN A 277 -5.75 -11.13 5.95
N PRO A 278 -6.17 -9.89 6.26
CA PRO A 278 -5.27 -8.75 6.26
C PRO A 278 -4.24 -8.96 7.38
N VAL A 279 -2.95 -8.90 7.05
CA VAL A 279 -1.87 -9.10 8.02
C VAL A 279 -1.10 -7.83 8.31
N TYR A 280 -1.13 -6.88 7.37
CA TYR A 280 -0.39 -5.64 7.48
C TYR A 280 -1.04 -4.61 6.57
N SER A 281 -1.14 -3.38 7.03
CA SER A 281 -1.64 -2.29 6.23
C SER A 281 -0.91 -0.99 6.51
N TYR A 282 -0.77 -0.15 5.50
CA TYR A 282 -0.23 1.20 5.66
C TYR A 282 -0.89 2.17 4.69
N THR A 283 -0.97 3.43 5.10
CA THR A 283 -1.32 4.53 4.21
C THR A 283 -0.02 5.14 3.67
N ALA A 284 0.13 5.09 2.35
CA ALA A 284 1.18 5.77 1.61
C ALA A 284 0.76 7.23 1.41
N ILE A 285 1.62 8.17 1.80
CA ILE A 285 1.32 9.60 1.84
C ILE A 285 2.42 10.34 1.08
N GLY A 286 2.03 11.16 0.10
CA GLY A 286 2.95 12.07 -0.58
C GLY A 286 3.50 13.15 0.36
N VAL A 287 4.83 13.29 0.42
CA VAL A 287 5.51 14.24 1.33
C VAL A 287 6.35 15.30 0.63
N GLY A 288 6.35 15.35 -0.70
CA GLY A 288 7.05 16.37 -1.48
C GLY A 288 7.71 15.79 -2.74
N THR A 289 8.78 16.42 -3.21
CA THR A 289 9.57 15.95 -4.35
C THR A 289 11.07 16.02 -4.05
N ASP A 290 11.83 15.06 -4.56
CA ASP A 290 13.28 15.02 -4.40
C ASP A 290 14.00 16.04 -5.33
N GLY A 291 15.33 16.08 -5.24
CA GLY A 291 16.15 17.04 -6.02
C GLY A 291 16.09 16.82 -7.54
N ASN A 292 15.60 15.66 -7.97
CA ASN A 292 15.46 15.26 -9.37
C ASN A 292 13.98 15.27 -9.82
N GLY A 293 13.07 15.74 -8.97
CA GLY A 293 11.64 15.85 -9.27
C GLY A 293 10.85 14.57 -9.08
N ASN A 294 11.41 13.53 -8.44
CA ASN A 294 10.65 12.33 -8.09
C ASN A 294 9.70 12.64 -6.93
N ASP A 295 8.47 12.15 -7.02
CA ASP A 295 7.53 12.21 -5.89
C ASP A 295 8.09 11.43 -4.69
N LEU A 296 8.03 12.05 -3.52
CA LEU A 296 8.39 11.46 -2.24
C LEU A 296 7.14 10.88 -1.59
N GLU A 297 7.20 9.62 -1.19
CA GLU A 297 6.11 8.95 -0.49
C GLU A 297 6.63 8.21 0.73
N VAL A 298 5.85 8.21 1.81
CA VAL A 298 6.14 7.45 3.03
C VAL A 298 4.93 6.64 3.45
N GLY A 299 5.17 5.44 4.00
CA GLY A 299 4.14 4.55 4.52
C GLY A 299 3.97 4.71 6.02
N GLN A 300 2.74 4.89 6.48
CA GLN A 300 2.38 4.88 7.91
C GLN A 300 1.32 3.80 8.16
N GLY A 301 1.63 2.85 9.03
CA GLY A 301 0.75 1.73 9.27
C GLY A 301 1.32 0.74 10.26
N GLY A 302 0.84 -0.50 10.19
CA GLY A 302 1.27 -1.54 11.10
C GLY A 302 0.57 -2.88 10.85
N PRO A 303 0.86 -3.87 11.70
CA PRO A 303 0.25 -5.18 11.61
C PRO A 303 -1.25 -5.14 11.94
N ASP A 304 -2.06 -5.86 11.16
CA ASP A 304 -3.50 -6.00 11.40
C ASP A 304 -3.83 -7.30 12.17
N THR A 305 -3.45 -8.43 11.58
CA THR A 305 -3.74 -9.78 12.11
C THR A 305 -2.51 -10.68 11.99
N LYS A 306 -2.31 -11.56 12.97
CA LYS A 306 -1.26 -12.58 12.91
C LYS A 306 -1.75 -13.82 12.16
N VAL A 307 -1.21 -14.06 10.97
CA VAL A 307 -1.33 -15.34 10.26
C VAL A 307 -0.02 -16.12 10.36
N VAL A 308 -0.10 -17.39 10.77
CA VAL A 308 1.04 -18.29 10.81
C VAL A 308 1.11 -19.07 9.50
N CYS A 309 2.22 -18.92 8.78
CA CYS A 309 2.51 -19.67 7.57
C CYS A 309 3.25 -20.96 7.93
N ARG A 310 2.78 -22.10 7.41
CA ARG A 310 3.39 -23.43 7.59
C ARG A 310 4.11 -23.89 6.34
#